data_AF-A0A9P6BW89-F1
#
_entry.id   AF-A0A9P6BW89-F1
#
_cell.length_a   1.000
_cell.length_b   1.000
_cell.length_c   1.000
_cell.angle_alpha   90.00
_cell.angle_beta   90.00
_cell.angle_gamma   90.00
#
_symmetry.space_group_name_H-M   'P 1'
#
loop_
_entity.id
_entity.type
_entity.pdbx_description
1 polymer ?
#
loop_
_entity_poly.entity_id
_entity_poly.type
_entity_poly.pdbx_seq_one_letter_code
_entity_poly.pdbx_strand_id
1 'polypeptide(L)'
;GSRASTLIGHTLFLNRGTVTIRGAKAHTGTPQCQRCWKWGHMTGMCHRPAIQCPICSGPHMQANHRSIAGCCCSNPKASPPIPPTLTDMPCSHVRPCSNCGNPHTANDRHCSYWCHCFNQTWIKDQSI
;
A
#
# COMPACT_ATOMS: atom_id res chain seq x y z
N GLY A 1 5.38 -12.67 15.80
CA GLY A 1 6.72 -13.23 16.00
C GLY A 1 6.61 -14.45 16.87
N SER A 2 7.20 -15.57 16.46
CA SER A 2 7.12 -16.90 17.12
C SER A 2 7.55 -16.93 18.60
N ARG A 3 8.30 -15.93 19.06
CA ARG A 3 8.71 -15.78 20.47
C ARG A 3 7.65 -15.11 21.36
N ALA A 4 6.64 -14.44 20.78
CA ALA A 4 5.59 -13.80 21.56
C ALA A 4 4.50 -14.80 21.99
N SER A 5 4.27 -15.86 21.19
CA SER A 5 3.30 -16.91 21.53
C SER A 5 3.70 -17.73 22.76
N THR A 6 5.00 -17.82 23.06
CA THR A 6 5.49 -18.52 24.27
C THR A 6 5.14 -17.78 25.56
N LEU A 7 4.73 -16.52 25.48
CA LEU A 7 4.33 -15.72 26.64
C LEU A 7 2.83 -15.86 26.96
N ILE A 8 2.04 -16.49 26.08
CA ILE A 8 0.60 -16.71 26.33
C ILE A 8 0.43 -17.63 27.54
N GLY A 9 -0.42 -17.23 28.48
CA GLY A 9 -0.66 -17.94 29.73
C GLY A 9 0.29 -17.55 30.87
N HIS A 10 1.38 -16.83 30.59
CA HIS A 10 2.25 -16.29 31.64
C HIS A 10 1.59 -15.11 32.35
N THR A 11 1.82 -15.05 33.67
CA THR A 11 1.36 -13.95 34.53
C THR A 11 2.54 -13.06 34.90
N LEU A 12 2.38 -11.76 34.68
CA LEU A 12 3.33 -10.73 35.09
C LEU A 12 2.84 -10.09 36.38
N PHE A 13 3.76 -9.85 37.31
CA PHE A 13 3.50 -9.09 38.53
C PHE A 13 3.86 -7.62 38.27
N LEU A 14 2.85 -6.77 38.30
CA LEU A 14 3.02 -5.32 38.19
C LEU A 14 2.73 -4.70 39.57
N ASN A 15 3.23 -3.50 39.80
CA ASN A 15 3.05 -2.80 41.10
C ASN A 15 1.57 -2.56 41.48
N ARG A 16 0.64 -2.75 40.54
CA ARG A 16 -0.81 -2.58 40.69
C ARG A 16 -1.61 -3.90 40.59
N GLY A 17 -0.94 -5.05 40.55
CA GLY A 17 -1.59 -6.36 40.51
C GLY A 17 -0.97 -7.33 39.50
N THR A 18 -1.64 -8.47 39.33
CA THR A 18 -1.23 -9.52 38.40
C THR A 18 -1.95 -9.38 37.06
N VAL A 19 -1.22 -9.55 35.96
CA VAL A 19 -1.77 -9.52 34.60
C VAL A 19 -1.37 -10.79 33.87
N THR A 20 -2.35 -11.53 33.33
CA THR A 20 -2.10 -12.72 32.52
C THR A 20 -2.13 -12.38 31.04
N ILE A 21 -1.08 -12.77 30.32
CA ILE A 21 -0.98 -12.58 28.88
C ILE A 21 -1.92 -13.56 28.19
N ARG A 22 -2.84 -13.05 27.36
CA ARG A 22 -3.76 -13.86 26.57
C ARG A 22 -3.39 -13.79 25.09
N GLY A 23 -3.58 -14.90 24.38
CA GLY A 23 -3.47 -14.93 22.93
C GLY A 23 -4.56 -14.06 22.30
N ALA A 24 -4.16 -13.16 21.40
CA ALA A 24 -5.11 -12.49 20.52
C ALA A 24 -5.38 -13.36 19.29
N LYS A 25 -6.61 -13.34 18.79
CA LYS A 25 -6.93 -13.95 17.49
C LYS A 25 -6.05 -13.29 16.42
N ALA A 26 -5.46 -14.07 15.52
CA ALA A 26 -4.73 -13.53 14.40
C ALA A 26 -5.70 -12.73 13.51
N HIS A 27 -5.62 -11.41 13.56
CA HIS A 27 -6.26 -10.53 12.60
C HIS A 27 -5.33 -10.44 11.39
N THR A 28 -5.48 -11.36 10.44
CA THR A 28 -4.92 -11.16 9.10
C THR A 28 -5.61 -9.94 8.53
N GLY A 29 -4.92 -8.79 8.53
CA GLY A 29 -5.41 -7.58 7.89
C GLY A 29 -5.83 -7.88 6.45
N THR A 30 -6.71 -7.05 5.91
CA THR A 30 -7.08 -7.13 4.52
C THR A 30 -5.84 -6.93 3.66
N PRO A 31 -5.51 -7.82 2.71
CA PRO A 31 -4.32 -7.65 1.89
C PRO A 31 -4.49 -6.51 0.88
N GLN A 32 -3.38 -5.82 0.60
CA GLN A 32 -3.24 -4.98 -0.58
C GLN A 32 -2.60 -5.78 -1.71
N CYS A 33 -3.29 -5.87 -2.84
CA CYS A 33 -2.79 -6.55 -4.02
C CYS A 33 -1.56 -5.83 -4.59
N GLN A 34 -0.44 -6.52 -4.73
CA GLN A 34 0.80 -5.95 -5.28
C GLN A 34 0.77 -5.81 -6.81
N ARG A 35 -0.26 -6.35 -7.47
CA ARG A 35 -0.44 -6.24 -8.92
C ARG A 35 -1.24 -4.99 -9.30
N CYS A 36 -2.34 -4.71 -8.62
CA CYS A 36 -3.23 -3.58 -8.96
C CYS A 36 -3.29 -2.49 -7.89
N TRP A 37 -2.59 -2.69 -6.75
CA TRP A 37 -2.54 -1.79 -5.60
C TRP A 37 -3.88 -1.51 -4.92
N LYS A 38 -4.92 -2.31 -5.22
CA LYS A 38 -6.21 -2.27 -4.53
C LYS A 38 -6.20 -3.14 -3.28
N TRP A 39 -6.87 -2.67 -2.24
CA TRP A 39 -7.17 -3.48 -1.06
C TRP A 39 -8.30 -4.47 -1.35
N GLY A 40 -8.37 -5.55 -0.57
CA GLY A 40 -9.51 -6.48 -0.57
C GLY A 40 -9.20 -7.87 -1.15
N HIS A 41 -8.07 -8.06 -1.83
CA HIS A 41 -7.69 -9.35 -2.40
C HIS A 41 -6.18 -9.57 -2.41
N MET A 42 -5.79 -10.84 -2.41
CA MET A 42 -4.39 -11.25 -2.55
C MET A 42 -3.93 -11.13 -4.00
N THR A 43 -2.64 -10.90 -4.22
CA THR A 43 -2.04 -10.80 -5.55
C THR A 43 -2.34 -12.02 -6.44
N GLY A 44 -2.37 -13.23 -5.86
CA GLY A 44 -2.69 -14.46 -6.59
C GLY A 44 -4.14 -14.56 -7.10
N MET A 45 -5.06 -13.79 -6.52
CA MET A 45 -6.47 -13.72 -6.94
C MET A 45 -6.74 -12.53 -7.88
N CYS A 46 -5.71 -11.80 -8.29
CA CYS A 46 -5.88 -10.62 -9.11
C CYS A 46 -6.03 -10.98 -10.60
N HIS A 47 -7.14 -10.58 -11.21
CA HIS A 47 -7.39 -10.79 -12.64
C HIS A 47 -6.74 -9.75 -13.56
N ARG A 48 -6.01 -8.76 -13.01
CA ARG A 48 -5.27 -7.81 -13.86
C ARG A 48 -4.17 -8.54 -14.64
N PRO A 49 -3.99 -8.24 -15.95
CA PRO A 49 -3.01 -8.93 -16.79
C PRO A 49 -1.56 -8.53 -16.51
N ALA A 50 -1.34 -7.31 -16.02
CA ALA A 50 -0.01 -6.76 -15.75
C ALA A 50 0.05 -6.10 -14.37
N ILE A 51 1.27 -5.97 -13.85
CA ILE A 51 1.54 -5.14 -12.67
C ILE A 51 1.31 -3.67 -13.01
N GLN A 52 0.72 -2.94 -12.06
CA GLN A 52 0.49 -1.51 -12.16
C GLN A 52 1.47 -0.77 -11.27
N CYS A 53 1.90 0.40 -11.72
CA CYS A 53 2.68 1.31 -10.93
C CYS A 53 1.79 1.96 -9.86
N PRO A 54 2.16 1.96 -8.56
CA PRO A 54 1.36 2.60 -7.52
C PRO A 54 1.31 4.13 -7.64
N ILE A 55 2.21 4.71 -8.44
CA ILE A 55 2.33 6.17 -8.63
C ILE A 55 1.42 6.63 -9.76
N CYS A 56 1.46 5.97 -10.92
CA CYS A 56 0.73 6.42 -12.12
C CYS A 56 -0.28 5.43 -12.71
N SER A 57 -0.42 4.25 -12.10
CA SER A 57 -1.26 3.12 -12.56
C SER A 57 -0.89 2.52 -13.92
N GLY A 58 0.25 2.92 -14.50
CA GLY A 58 0.78 2.40 -15.76
C GLY A 58 1.34 0.97 -15.64
N PRO A 59 1.50 0.24 -16.77
CA PRO A 59 1.86 -1.18 -16.81
C PRO A 59 3.36 -1.43 -16.55
N HIS A 60 3.87 -1.00 -15.39
CA HIS A 60 5.27 -1.15 -15.00
C HIS A 60 5.43 -1.16 -13.48
N MET A 61 6.56 -1.68 -13.00
CA MET A 61 6.89 -1.68 -11.57
C MET A 61 7.25 -0.26 -11.09
N GLN A 62 7.06 0.02 -9.80
CA GLN A 62 7.45 1.31 -9.21
C GLN A 62 8.94 1.64 -9.45
N ALA A 63 9.82 0.65 -9.38
CA ALA A 63 11.26 0.83 -9.62
C ALA A 63 11.57 1.41 -11.02
N ASN A 64 10.77 1.05 -12.02
CA ASN A 64 10.97 1.47 -13.41
C ASN A 64 10.16 2.75 -13.74
N HIS A 65 9.56 3.38 -12.74
CA HIS A 65 8.66 4.51 -12.97
C HIS A 65 9.35 5.67 -13.69
N ARG A 66 10.57 6.04 -13.26
CA ARG A 66 11.30 7.17 -13.85
C ARG A 66 11.76 6.91 -15.29
N SER A 67 12.08 5.66 -15.62
CA SER A 67 12.60 5.31 -16.95
C SER A 67 11.50 5.08 -17.98
N ILE A 68 10.31 4.62 -17.57
CA ILE A 68 9.25 4.17 -18.49
C ILE A 68 8.04 5.10 -18.50
N ALA A 69 7.68 5.72 -17.37
CA ALA A 69 6.45 6.49 -17.29
C ALA A 69 6.57 7.78 -18.12
N GLY A 70 5.73 7.95 -19.14
CA GLY A 70 5.71 9.14 -20.00
C GLY A 70 5.59 10.48 -19.26
N CYS A 71 5.11 10.44 -18.02
CA CYS A 71 4.97 11.59 -17.14
C CYS A 71 6.22 11.94 -16.32
N CYS A 72 7.24 11.08 -16.28
CA CYS A 72 8.52 11.35 -15.59
C CYS A 72 9.76 11.02 -16.45
N CYS A 73 9.62 10.30 -17.56
CA CYS A 73 10.70 10.12 -18.52
C CYS A 73 10.88 11.35 -19.40
N SER A 74 12.10 11.58 -19.88
CA SER A 74 12.38 12.68 -20.81
C SER A 74 11.59 12.49 -22.10
N ASN A 75 11.04 13.57 -22.65
CA ASN A 75 10.52 13.60 -24.01
C ASN A 75 11.25 14.67 -24.82
N PRO A 76 12.40 14.33 -25.45
CA PRO A 76 13.15 15.27 -26.28
C PRO A 76 12.40 15.74 -27.52
N LYS A 77 11.39 14.98 -27.96
CA LYS A 77 10.57 15.27 -29.14
C LYS A 77 9.34 16.13 -28.83
N ALA A 78 9.07 16.45 -27.56
CA ALA A 78 8.02 17.40 -27.19
C ALA A 78 8.43 18.83 -27.58
N SER A 79 7.44 19.70 -27.81
CA SER A 79 7.64 21.14 -28.01
C SER A 79 6.91 21.91 -26.91
N PRO A 80 7.61 22.44 -25.89
CA PRO A 80 9.06 22.38 -25.66
C PRO A 80 9.56 20.99 -25.19
N PRO A 81 10.86 20.66 -25.34
CA PRO A 81 11.43 19.42 -24.85
C PRO A 81 11.21 19.25 -23.34
N ILE A 82 10.73 18.08 -22.92
CA ILE A 82 10.47 17.79 -21.51
C ILE A 82 11.70 17.08 -20.93
N PRO A 83 12.43 17.69 -19.97
CA PRO A 83 13.54 17.03 -19.30
C PRO A 83 13.03 15.87 -18.41
N PRO A 84 13.86 14.85 -18.15
CA PRO A 84 13.49 13.79 -17.22
C PRO A 84 13.39 14.34 -15.80
N THR A 85 12.47 13.82 -15.00
CA THR A 85 12.34 14.24 -13.60
C THR A 85 13.52 13.69 -12.78
N LEU A 86 14.32 14.59 -12.19
CA LEU A 86 15.49 14.26 -11.36
C LEU A 86 15.15 13.25 -10.25
N THR A 87 16.13 12.41 -9.89
CA THR A 87 16.00 11.25 -8.97
C THR A 87 15.37 11.61 -7.62
N ASP A 88 15.50 12.85 -7.15
CA ASP A 88 15.00 13.29 -5.84
C ASP A 88 13.80 14.26 -5.91
N MET A 89 13.39 14.67 -7.12
CA MET A 89 12.22 15.54 -7.28
C MET A 89 10.94 14.72 -7.29
N PRO A 90 9.86 15.12 -6.59
CA PRO A 90 8.58 14.44 -6.68
C PRO A 90 8.11 14.41 -8.14
N CYS A 91 7.47 13.32 -8.53
CA CYS A 91 6.85 13.29 -9.85
C CYS A 91 5.78 14.39 -9.92
N SER A 92 5.86 15.22 -10.95
CA SER A 92 5.04 16.44 -11.12
C SER A 92 3.55 16.15 -11.32
N HIS A 93 3.19 14.89 -11.55
CA HIS A 93 1.83 14.44 -11.74
C HIS A 93 1.36 13.69 -10.50
N VAL A 94 0.15 14.02 -10.04
CA VAL A 94 -0.53 13.26 -9.01
C VAL A 94 -1.69 12.55 -9.65
N ARG A 95 -1.57 11.22 -9.82
CA ARG A 95 -2.75 10.40 -10.09
C ARG A 95 -3.50 10.18 -8.78
N PRO A 96 -4.83 10.31 -8.76
CA PRO A 96 -5.65 9.92 -7.63
C PRO A 96 -5.35 8.48 -7.18
N CYS A 97 -5.29 8.27 -5.86
CA CYS A 97 -5.14 6.95 -5.28
C CYS A 97 -6.24 6.01 -5.79
N SER A 98 -5.88 4.82 -6.25
CA SER A 98 -6.82 3.81 -6.78
C SER A 98 -7.79 3.25 -5.74
N ASN A 99 -7.63 3.63 -4.46
CA ASN A 99 -8.46 3.18 -3.34
C ASN A 99 -9.40 4.29 -2.85
N CYS A 100 -8.86 5.44 -2.43
CA CYS A 100 -9.66 6.51 -1.84
C CYS A 100 -9.83 7.76 -2.74
N GLY A 101 -9.23 7.78 -3.93
CA GLY A 101 -9.36 8.91 -4.88
C GLY A 101 -8.61 10.19 -4.50
N ASN A 102 -7.94 10.23 -3.35
CA ASN A 102 -7.18 11.40 -2.91
C ASN A 102 -5.84 11.54 -3.65
N PRO A 103 -5.23 12.75 -3.67
CA PRO A 103 -4.01 13.03 -4.42
C PRO A 103 -2.75 12.48 -3.74
N HIS A 104 -2.61 11.16 -3.70
CA HIS A 104 -1.43 10.46 -3.23
C HIS A 104 -1.29 9.08 -3.92
N THR A 105 -0.13 8.44 -3.77
CA THR A 105 0.15 7.13 -4.39
C THR A 105 -0.64 6.00 -3.71
N ALA A 106 -0.90 4.92 -4.43
CA ALA A 106 -1.70 3.81 -3.90
C ALA A 106 -1.04 3.05 -2.73
N ASN A 107 0.28 3.18 -2.55
CA ASN A 107 1.06 2.60 -1.47
C ASN A 107 1.38 3.57 -0.32
N ASP A 108 0.76 4.77 -0.30
CA ASP A 108 0.92 5.72 0.79
C ASP A 108 0.29 5.20 2.09
N ARG A 109 1.02 5.32 3.19
CA ARG A 109 0.58 4.91 4.53
C ARG A 109 -0.39 5.91 5.17
N HIS A 110 -0.53 7.11 4.61
CA HIS A 110 -1.55 8.07 5.02
C HIS A 110 -2.90 7.82 4.35
N CYS A 111 -2.99 6.85 3.43
CA CYS A 111 -4.25 6.45 2.82
C CYS A 111 -5.22 5.93 3.88
N SER A 112 -6.50 6.33 3.82
CA SER A 112 -7.54 5.82 4.71
C SER A 112 -7.62 4.29 4.71
N TYR A 113 -7.45 3.65 3.56
CA TYR A 113 -7.42 2.19 3.47
C TYR A 113 -6.22 1.56 4.19
N TRP A 114 -5.06 2.22 4.22
CA TRP A 114 -3.93 1.75 5.02
C TRP A 114 -4.25 1.86 6.51
N CYS A 115 -4.81 2.98 6.95
CA CYS A 115 -5.23 3.17 8.34
C CYS A 115 -6.27 2.13 8.79
N HIS A 116 -7.12 1.68 7.87
CA HIS A 116 -8.14 0.65 8.11
C HIS A 116 -7.73 -0.75 7.63
N CYS A 117 -6.45 -1.02 7.38
CA CYS A 117 -6.00 -2.31 6.85
C CYS A 117 -6.36 -3.51 7.74
N PHE A 118 -6.53 -3.32 9.06
CA PHE A 118 -6.98 -4.36 10.00
C PHE A 118 -8.51 -4.43 10.18
N ASN A 119 -9.26 -3.52 9.55
CA ASN A 119 -10.72 -3.47 9.60
C ASN A 119 -11.31 -4.02 8.29
N GLN A 120 -11.53 -5.34 8.25
CA GLN A 120 -12.04 -6.03 7.06
C GLN A 120 -13.45 -5.57 6.65
N THR A 121 -14.33 -5.31 7.63
CA THR A 121 -15.70 -4.84 7.35
C THR A 121 -15.67 -3.46 6.70
N TRP A 122 -14.88 -2.53 7.23
CA TRP A 122 -14.72 -1.21 6.65
C TRP A 122 -14.24 -1.29 5.20
N ILE A 123 -13.21 -2.10 4.90
CA ILE A 123 -12.71 -2.21 3.51
C ILE A 123 -13.76 -2.82 2.57
N LYS A 124 -14.55 -3.80 3.04
CA LYS A 124 -15.64 -4.38 2.24
C LYS A 124 -16.74 -3.35 1.95
N ASP A 125 -17.10 -2.55 2.95
CA ASP A 125 -18.15 -1.52 2.81
C ASP A 125 -17.76 -0.40 1.84
N GLN A 126 -16.45 -0.14 1.65
CA GLN A 126 -15.96 0.83 0.67
C GLN A 126 -15.91 0.29 -0.78
N SER A 127 -16.08 -1.02 -0.98
CA SER A 127 -15.93 -1.68 -2.30
C SER A 127 -17.24 -1.87 -3.08
N ILE A 128 -18.30 -1.14 -2.69
CA ILE A 128 -19.60 -1.09 -3.36
C ILE A 128 -19.52 -0.28 -4.65
#